data_AF-A0A1A8R7Q0-F1
#
_entry.id   AF-A0A1A8R7Q0-F1
#
_cell.length_a   1.000
_cell.length_b   1.000
_cell.length_c   1.000
_cell.angle_alpha   90.00
_cell.angle_beta   90.00
_cell.angle_gamma   90.00
#
_symmetry.space_group_name_H-M   'P 1'
#
loop_
_entity.id
_entity.type
_entity.pdbx_description
1 polymer ?
#
loop_
_entity_poly.entity_id
_entity_poly.type
_entity_poly.pdbx_seq_one_letter_code
_entity_poly.pdbx_strand_id
1 'polypeptide(L)'
;MGLFDQDVNDQNSLRYPSLYKPGQQNLLFNKRQFFLCTLQGVTTSFLLFFIPYGAFSAVVKEDGSNFSDQQTFAVTIATTLVIV
;
A
#
# COMPACT_ATOMS: atom_id res chain seq x y z
N MET A 1 9.09 5.09 8.97
CA MET A 1 10.24 4.18 8.77
C MET A 1 11.57 4.91 8.74
N GLY A 2 11.82 5.94 7.92
CA GLY A 2 13.19 6.44 7.66
C GLY A 2 14.12 6.91 8.80
N LEU A 3 13.68 7.16 10.04
CA LEU A 3 14.56 7.69 11.11
C LEU A 3 15.32 6.60 11.90
N PHE A 4 14.68 5.45 12.13
CA PHE A 4 15.23 4.37 12.96
C PHE A 4 15.25 3.02 12.24
N ASP A 5 15.03 3.03 10.93
CA ASP A 5 15.03 1.82 10.09
C ASP A 5 16.47 1.50 9.67
N GLN A 6 16.96 0.34 10.09
CA GLN A 6 18.29 -0.17 9.78
C GLN A 6 18.14 -1.56 9.16
N ASP A 7 18.49 -1.70 7.88
CA ASP A 7 18.51 -3.00 7.21
C ASP A 7 19.53 -3.96 7.83
N VAL A 8 20.66 -3.40 8.31
CA VAL A 8 21.76 -4.14 8.95
C VAL A 8 22.36 -3.34 10.10
N ASN A 9 22.82 -4.04 11.14
CA ASN A 9 23.55 -3.44 12.26
C ASN A 9 24.93 -2.90 11.81
N ASP A 10 25.43 -1.89 12.52
CA ASP A 10 26.68 -1.16 12.25
C ASP A 10 27.91 -2.07 12.08
N GLN A 11 28.01 -3.14 12.87
CA GLN A 11 29.12 -4.09 12.76
C GLN A 11 29.10 -4.85 11.43
N ASN A 12 27.91 -5.22 10.95
CA ASN A 12 27.74 -5.96 9.71
C ASN A 12 27.89 -5.04 8.49
N SER A 13 27.47 -3.78 8.58
CA SER A 13 27.66 -2.80 7.50
C SER A 13 29.14 -2.57 7.20
N LEU A 14 29.99 -2.51 8.25
CA LEU A 14 31.44 -2.40 8.11
C LEU A 14 32.11 -3.69 7.61
N ARG A 15 31.59 -4.85 8.03
CA ARG A 15 32.15 -6.15 7.63
C ARG A 15 31.88 -6.47 6.15
N TYR A 16 30.80 -5.94 5.58
CA TYR A 16 30.37 -6.21 4.20
C TYR A 16 30.24 -4.92 3.37
N PRO A 17 31.36 -4.28 2.96
CA PRO A 17 31.33 -3.01 2.22
C PRO A 17 30.67 -3.12 0.83
N SER A 18 30.52 -4.35 0.30
CA SER A 18 29.78 -4.59 -0.95
C SER A 18 28.32 -4.14 -0.90
N LEU A 19 27.71 -4.04 0.30
CA LEU A 19 26.35 -3.55 0.49
C LEU A 19 26.17 -2.08 0.08
N TYR A 20 27.26 -1.32 -0.08
CA TYR A 20 27.21 0.07 -0.54
C TYR A 20 27.09 0.22 -2.07
N LYS A 21 27.49 -0.80 -2.85
CA LYS A 21 27.51 -0.76 -4.32
C LYS A 21 26.15 -0.45 -4.96
N PRO A 22 25.01 -1.01 -4.49
CA PRO A 22 23.69 -0.69 -5.03
C PRO A 22 23.30 0.78 -4.91
N GLY A 23 23.78 1.46 -3.85
CA GLY A 23 23.59 2.89 -3.65
C GLY A 23 24.35 3.72 -4.69
N GLN A 24 25.61 3.36 -4.97
CA GLN A 24 26.42 4.02 -6.02
C GLN A 24 25.79 3.89 -7.42
N GLN A 25 25.07 2.80 -7.66
CA GLN A 25 24.41 2.51 -8.93
C GLN A 25 22.97 3.06 -9.00
N ASN A 26 22.51 3.80 -7.98
CA ASN A 26 21.15 4.34 -7.87
C ASN A 26 20.04 3.30 -8.10
N LEU A 27 20.26 2.04 -7.69
CA LEU A 27 19.32 0.96 -7.97
C LEU A 27 18.01 1.09 -7.18
N LEU A 28 18.08 1.64 -5.96
CA LEU A 28 16.93 1.76 -5.06
C LEU A 28 16.05 2.98 -5.34
N PHE A 29 16.63 4.08 -5.86
CA PHE A 29 15.91 5.34 -6.11
C PHE A 29 15.92 5.69 -7.60
N ASN A 30 15.25 4.83 -8.39
CA ASN A 30 15.20 4.95 -9.84
C ASN A 30 13.79 5.26 -10.33
N LYS A 31 13.65 5.86 -11.53
CA LYS A 31 12.34 6.21 -12.10
C LYS A 31 11.43 4.99 -12.33
N ARG A 32 12.01 3.84 -12.68
CA ARG A 32 11.23 2.59 -12.88
C ARG A 32 10.61 2.13 -11.57
N GLN A 33 11.35 2.17 -10.48
CA GLN A 33 10.89 1.81 -9.14
C GLN A 33 9.78 2.74 -8.68
N PHE A 34 9.89 4.04 -8.98
CA PHE A 34 8.82 5.01 -8.74
C PHE A 34 7.54 4.63 -9.51
N PHE A 35 7.64 4.31 -10.80
CA PHE A 35 6.47 3.90 -11.58
C PHE A 35 5.88 2.57 -11.13
N LEU A 36 6.72 1.59 -10.75
CA LEU A 36 6.26 0.31 -10.20
C LEU A 36 5.51 0.51 -8.88
N CYS A 37 6.05 1.32 -7.98
CA CYS A 37 5.40 1.68 -6.72
C CYS A 37 4.07 2.42 -6.97
N THR A 38 4.06 3.35 -7.93
CA THR A 38 2.84 4.08 -8.31
C THR A 38 1.78 3.13 -8.89
N LEU A 39 2.18 2.21 -9.78
CA LEU A 39 1.28 1.21 -10.37
C LEU A 39 0.72 0.27 -9.31
N GLN A 40 1.55 -0.15 -8.35
CA GLN A 40 1.11 -0.91 -7.19
C GLN A 40 0.07 -0.12 -6.41
N GLY A 41 0.32 1.16 -6.10
CA GLY A 41 -0.63 2.04 -5.40
C GLY A 41 -1.95 2.24 -6.15
N VAL A 42 -1.92 2.36 -7.48
CA VAL A 42 -3.14 2.42 -8.30
C VAL A 42 -3.90 1.09 -8.25
N THR A 43 -3.19 -0.03 -8.33
CA THR A 43 -3.79 -1.37 -8.30
C THR A 43 -4.43 -1.65 -6.95
N THR A 44 -3.75 -1.34 -5.84
CA THR A 44 -4.31 -1.50 -4.49
C THR A 44 -5.49 -0.57 -4.27
N SER A 45 -5.44 0.68 -4.76
CA SER A 45 -6.58 1.62 -4.69
C SER A 45 -7.80 1.08 -5.44
N PHE A 46 -7.59 0.48 -6.62
CA PHE A 46 -8.67 -0.14 -7.39
C PHE A 46 -9.31 -1.30 -6.61
N LEU A 47 -8.49 -2.21 -6.06
CA LEU A 47 -8.98 -3.33 -5.26
C LEU A 47 -9.72 -2.87 -4.00
N LEU A 48 -9.19 -1.87 -3.29
CA LEU A 48 -9.80 -1.28 -2.09
C LEU A 48 -11.18 -0.69 -2.35
N PHE A 49 -11.44 -0.18 -3.56
CA PHE A 49 -12.75 0.34 -3.92
C PHE A 49 -13.70 -0.77 -4.41
N PHE A 50 -13.26 -1.59 -5.36
CA PHE A 50 -14.13 -2.55 -6.05
C PHE A 50 -14.54 -3.76 -5.20
N ILE A 51 -13.67 -4.21 -4.28
CA ILE A 51 -13.98 -5.36 -3.41
C ILE A 51 -15.16 -5.02 -2.47
N PRO A 52 -15.10 -3.94 -1.65
CA PRO A 52 -16.25 -3.53 -0.85
C PRO A 52 -17.44 -3.17 -1.74
N TYR A 53 -17.25 -2.50 -2.88
CA TYR A 53 -18.36 -2.10 -3.75
C TYR A 53 -19.17 -3.31 -4.24
N GLY A 54 -18.49 -4.38 -4.66
CA GLY A 54 -19.16 -5.64 -5.03
C GLY A 54 -19.89 -6.29 -3.86
N ALA A 55 -19.30 -6.29 -2.66
CA ALA A 55 -19.91 -6.85 -1.46
C ALA A 55 -21.18 -6.09 -1.05
N PHE A 56 -21.11 -4.76 -0.96
CA PHE A 56 -22.27 -3.92 -0.62
C PHE A 56 -23.35 -3.96 -1.70
N SER A 57 -22.99 -4.01 -2.99
CA SER A 57 -23.97 -4.14 -4.08
C SER A 57 -24.77 -5.44 -4.02
N ALA A 58 -24.18 -6.53 -3.49
CA ALA A 58 -24.89 -7.79 -3.28
C ALA A 58 -25.87 -7.71 -2.11
N VAL A 59 -25.48 -7.04 -1.02
CA VAL A 59 -26.30 -6.87 0.20
C VAL A 59 -27.46 -5.90 0.00
N VAL A 60 -27.23 -4.74 -0.65
CA VAL A 60 -28.28 -3.74 -0.94
C VAL A 60 -29.42 -4.34 -1.78
N LYS A 61 -29.11 -5.32 -2.64
CA LYS A 61 -30.12 -6.02 -3.45
C LYS A 61 -31.10 -6.84 -2.60
N GLU A 62 -30.72 -7.22 -1.38
CA GLU A 62 -31.59 -7.95 -0.44
C GLU A 62 -32.39 -7.02 0.48
N ASP A 63 -31.79 -5.92 0.98
CA ASP A 63 -32.38 -5.09 2.06
C ASP A 63 -32.96 -3.72 1.63
N GLY A 64 -32.68 -3.21 0.43
CA GLY A 64 -33.36 -2.03 -0.16
C GLY A 64 -33.15 -0.66 0.52
N SER A 65 -32.32 -0.55 1.57
CA SER A 65 -32.04 0.69 2.29
C SER A 65 -30.77 1.40 1.74
N ASN A 66 -30.85 2.68 1.38
CA ASN A 66 -29.81 3.33 0.54
C ASN A 66 -28.97 4.43 1.23
N PHE A 67 -29.44 5.04 2.32
CA PHE A 67 -28.76 6.23 2.90
C PHE A 67 -27.73 5.90 4.00
N SER A 68 -27.94 4.81 4.76
CA SER A 68 -26.99 4.34 5.78
C SER A 68 -25.77 3.68 5.16
N ASP A 69 -25.93 3.03 4.00
CA ASP A 69 -24.89 2.21 3.39
C ASP A 69 -23.73 3.01 2.82
N GLN A 70 -23.94 4.25 2.38
CA GLN A 70 -22.84 5.06 1.83
C GLN A 70 -21.84 5.50 2.91
N GLN A 71 -22.30 5.82 4.12
CA GLN A 71 -21.41 6.15 5.23
C GLN A 71 -20.66 4.91 5.71
N THR A 72 -21.35 3.79 5.87
CA THR A 72 -20.73 2.50 6.24
C THR A 72 -19.69 2.09 5.21
N PHE A 73 -20.00 2.19 3.92
CA PHE A 73 -19.07 1.93 2.83
C PHE A 73 -17.82 2.81 2.89
N ALA A 74 -17.99 4.12 3.10
CA ALA A 74 -16.87 5.05 3.22
C ALA A 74 -15.97 4.72 4.42
N VAL A 75 -16.57 4.38 5.56
CA VAL A 75 -15.83 3.95 6.76
C VAL A 75 -15.09 2.65 6.50
N THR A 76 -15.71 1.66 5.86
CA THR A 76 -15.07 0.37 5.53
C THR A 76 -13.85 0.55 4.62
N ILE A 77 -13.95 1.40 3.59
CA ILE A 77 -12.80 1.69 2.72
C ILE A 77 -11.70 2.40 3.51
N ALA A 78 -12.05 3.42 4.30
CA ALA A 78 -11.08 4.21 5.07
C ALA A 78 -10.35 3.36 6.12
N THR A 79 -11.05 2.48 6.84
CA THR A 79 -10.42 1.59 7.83
C THR A 79 -9.52 0.56 7.16
N THR A 80 -9.95 0.00 6.02
CA THR A 80 -9.13 -0.96 5.27
C THR A 80 -7.86 -0.30 4.73
N LEU A 81 -7.95 0.95 4.25
CA LEU A 81 -6.80 1.72 3.78
C LEU A 81 -5.78 2.02 4.89
N VAL A 82 -6.21 2.24 6.13
CA VAL A 82 -5.29 2.53 7.25
C VAL A 82 -4.55 1.27 7.72
N ILE A 83 -5.19 0.10 7.60
CA ILE A 83 -4.60 -1.18 8.00
C ILE A 83 -3.57 -1.66 6.96
N VAL A 84 -3.80 -1.36 5.68
CA VAL A 84 -2.93 -1.72 4.55
C VAL A 84 -1.77 -0.73 4.43
#